data_AF-A0A8S8X5Y5-F1
#
_entry.id   AF-A0A8S8X5Y5-F1
#
_cell.length_a   1.000
_cell.length_b   1.000
_cell.length_c   1.000
_cell.angle_alpha   90.00
_cell.angle_beta   90.00
_cell.angle_gamma   90.00
#
_symmetry.space_group_name_H-M   'P 1'
#
loop_
_entity.id
_entity.type
_entity.pdbx_description
1 polymer ?
#
loop_
_entity_poly.entity_id
_entity_poly.type
_entity_poly.pdbx_seq_one_letter_code
_entity_poly.pdbx_strand_id
1 'polypeptide(L)'
;MTERPKPNDDRALAMCVLWQSNCDRLEENAKLASRYEQRVFDLGETSDERPEAQRQYIAAAKVRDRIADDLEILGRAIFATAAQSYEGASAKLAVAIRGESPSLTDPNPPWPQLRSVLDDLTRLVAASA
;
A
#
# COMPACT_ATOMS: atom_id res chain seq x y z
N MET A 1 22.82 -4.93 -30.07
CA MET A 1 22.88 -4.39 -28.70
C MET A 1 21.49 -3.97 -28.33
N THR A 2 20.75 -4.82 -27.63
CA THR A 2 19.40 -4.53 -27.13
C THR A 2 19.55 -3.55 -25.97
N GLU A 3 19.09 -2.32 -26.15
CA GLU A 3 19.01 -1.35 -25.06
C GLU A 3 18.15 -1.95 -23.95
N ARG A 4 18.77 -2.11 -22.77
CA ARG A 4 18.06 -2.48 -21.55
C ARG A 4 17.11 -1.30 -21.24
N PRO A 5 15.79 -1.48 -21.12
CA PRO A 5 14.87 -0.39 -20.83
C PRO A 5 15.34 0.35 -19.57
N LYS A 6 15.38 1.69 -19.64
CA LYS A 6 15.80 2.51 -18.50
C LYS A 6 14.89 2.20 -17.31
N PRO A 7 15.46 2.05 -16.10
CA PRO A 7 14.66 1.85 -14.89
C PRO A 7 13.97 3.17 -14.53
N ASN A 8 12.89 3.54 -15.23
CA ASN A 8 11.90 4.52 -14.75
C ASN A 8 10.60 4.70 -15.55
N ASP A 9 10.36 4.00 -16.66
CA ASP A 9 9.11 4.21 -17.45
C ASP A 9 7.94 3.29 -17.03
N ASP A 10 8.17 2.31 -16.16
CA ASP A 10 7.10 1.45 -15.67
C ASP A 10 6.30 2.16 -14.57
N ARG A 11 5.16 2.73 -14.99
CA ARG A 11 4.22 3.39 -14.09
C ARG A 11 3.69 2.46 -12.99
N ALA A 12 3.47 1.18 -13.28
CA ALA A 12 3.01 0.23 -12.28
C ALA A 12 4.08 0.02 -11.20
N LEU A 13 5.36 -0.09 -11.60
CA LEU A 13 6.48 -0.17 -10.66
C LEU A 13 6.54 1.06 -9.74
N ALA A 14 6.46 2.28 -10.30
CA ALA A 14 6.47 3.51 -9.52
C ALA A 14 5.32 3.57 -8.50
N MET A 15 4.12 3.13 -8.90
CA MET A 15 2.96 3.06 -8.01
C MET A 15 3.15 2.02 -6.89
N CYS A 16 3.74 0.86 -7.19
CA CYS A 16 4.07 -0.14 -6.17
C CYS A 16 5.10 0.37 -5.15
N VAL A 17 6.11 1.13 -5.59
CA VAL A 17 7.09 1.76 -4.70
C VAL A 17 6.43 2.79 -3.77
N LEU A 18 5.53 3.61 -4.32
CA LEU A 18 4.75 4.57 -3.52
C LEU A 18 3.86 3.85 -2.50
N TRP A 19 3.20 2.76 -2.92
CA TRP A 19 2.35 1.96 -2.04
C TRP A 19 3.15 1.35 -0.90
N GLN A 20 4.33 0.79 -1.19
CA GLN A 20 5.24 0.27 -0.17
C GLN A 20 5.63 1.37 0.85
N SER A 21 6.00 2.56 0.37
CA SER A 21 6.32 3.68 1.25
C SER A 21 5.14 4.10 2.13
N ASN A 22 3.91 4.07 1.59
CA ASN A 22 2.72 4.36 2.37
C ASN A 22 2.41 3.28 3.42
N CYS A 23 2.69 2.00 3.15
CA CYS A 23 2.59 0.95 4.16
C CYS A 23 3.54 1.22 5.33
N ASP A 24 4.78 1.61 5.04
CA ASP A 24 5.78 1.88 6.07
C ASP A 24 5.35 3.11 6.92
N ARG A 25 4.86 4.17 6.26
CA ARG A 25 4.29 5.35 6.93
C ARG A 25 3.05 5.02 7.76
N LEU A 26 2.21 4.09 7.29
CA LEU A 26 1.03 3.64 8.05
C LEU A 26 1.47 2.96 9.34
N GLU A 27 2.46 2.09 9.29
CA GLU A 27 2.99 1.39 10.46
C GLU A 27 3.59 2.36 11.48
N GLU A 28 4.38 3.33 11.02
CA GLU A 28 4.94 4.39 11.87
C GLU A 28 3.85 5.23 12.55
N ASN A 29 2.82 5.63 11.80
CA ASN A 29 1.71 6.41 12.34
C ASN A 29 0.82 5.59 13.28
N ALA A 30 0.63 4.31 13.02
CA ALA A 30 -0.06 3.41 13.93
C ALA A 30 0.66 3.33 15.28
N LYS A 31 1.99 3.13 15.27
CA LYS A 31 2.82 3.16 16.49
C LYS A 31 2.76 4.50 17.22
N LEU A 32 2.73 5.60 16.47
CA LEU A 32 2.60 6.94 17.07
C LEU A 32 1.22 7.16 17.70
N ALA A 33 0.14 6.78 17.02
CA ALA A 33 -1.22 6.86 17.54
C ALA A 33 -1.37 6.01 18.81
N SER A 34 -0.88 4.78 18.83
CA SER A 34 -0.90 3.92 20.03
C SER A 34 -0.12 4.53 21.21
N ARG A 35 1.02 5.20 20.95
CA ARG A 35 1.76 5.91 22.01
C ARG A 35 0.96 7.06 22.61
N TYR A 36 0.27 7.84 21.78
CA TYR A 36 -0.59 8.92 22.27
C TYR A 36 -1.83 8.40 22.99
N GLU A 37 -2.43 7.32 22.49
CA GLU A 37 -3.55 6.63 23.14
C GLU A 37 -3.17 6.17 24.54
N GLN A 38 -2.01 5.52 24.67
CA GLN A 38 -1.50 5.08 25.96
C GLN A 38 -1.24 6.28 26.88
N ARG A 39 -0.66 7.38 26.38
CA ARG A 39 -0.49 8.60 27.17
C ARG A 39 -1.83 9.16 27.66
N VAL A 40 -2.87 9.19 26.82
CA VAL A 40 -4.22 9.64 27.23
C VAL A 40 -4.79 8.75 28.33
N PHE A 41 -4.56 7.44 28.24
CA PHE A 41 -5.01 6.46 29.22
C PHE A 41 -4.27 6.58 30.56
N ASP A 42 -2.95 6.78 30.52
CA ASP A 42 -2.11 6.92 31.70
C ASP A 42 -2.34 8.24 32.46
N LEU A 43 -2.79 9.28 31.75
CA LEU A 43 -3.16 10.56 32.35
C LEU A 43 -4.52 10.45 33.08
N GLY A 44 -4.50 10.72 34.39
CA GLY A 44 -5.71 10.83 35.20
C GLY A 44 -6.68 11.89 34.67
N GLU A 45 -7.96 11.75 35.00
CA GLU A 45 -9.02 12.55 34.37
C GLU A 45 -8.91 14.06 34.58
N THR A 46 -8.27 14.46 35.67
CA THR A 46 -8.05 15.85 36.08
C THR A 46 -6.71 16.42 35.63
N SER A 47 -5.92 15.68 34.84
CA SER A 47 -4.64 16.17 34.34
C SER A 47 -4.83 17.26 33.30
N ASP A 48 -4.17 18.41 33.52
CA ASP A 48 -4.14 19.53 32.59
C ASP A 48 -3.49 19.17 31.22
N GLU A 49 -2.68 18.11 31.18
CA GLU A 49 -2.05 17.62 29.95
C GLU A 49 -2.97 16.75 29.09
N ARG A 50 -4.06 16.22 29.67
CA ARG A 50 -4.94 15.24 29.01
C ARG A 50 -5.59 15.79 27.72
N PRO A 51 -6.08 17.05 27.67
CA PRO A 51 -6.63 17.61 26.44
C PRO A 51 -5.62 17.70 25.30
N GLU A 52 -4.35 17.98 25.61
CA GLU A 52 -3.29 18.02 24.59
C GLU A 52 -2.93 16.62 24.09
N ALA A 53 -2.77 15.66 25.00
CA ALA A 53 -2.56 14.25 24.63
C ALA A 53 -3.71 13.73 23.74
N GLN A 54 -4.95 14.09 24.05
CA GLN A 54 -6.13 13.72 23.25
C GLN A 54 -6.08 14.34 21.85
N ARG A 55 -5.67 15.61 21.70
CA ARG A 55 -5.50 16.24 20.39
C ARG A 55 -4.43 15.55 19.57
N GLN A 56 -3.30 15.19 20.18
CA GLN A 56 -2.21 14.47 19.52
C GLN A 56 -2.63 13.08 19.05
N TYR A 57 -3.36 12.34 19.89
CA TYR A 57 -3.95 11.06 19.51
C TYR A 57 -4.90 11.20 18.31
N ILE A 58 -5.87 12.11 18.37
CA ILE A 58 -6.84 12.33 17.29
C ILE A 58 -6.13 12.74 15.99
N ALA A 59 -5.11 13.60 16.08
CA ALA A 59 -4.34 14.03 14.93
C ALA A 59 -3.58 12.85 14.27
N ALA A 60 -2.90 12.02 15.08
CA ALA A 60 -2.20 10.84 14.58
C ALA A 60 -3.16 9.80 13.98
N ALA A 61 -4.31 9.57 14.62
CA ALA A 61 -5.35 8.67 14.09
C ALA A 61 -5.89 9.15 12.74
N LYS A 62 -6.17 10.45 12.59
CA LYS A 62 -6.60 11.02 11.30
C LYS A 62 -5.57 10.87 10.19
N VAL A 63 -4.28 10.97 10.50
CA VAL A 63 -3.21 10.75 9.51
C VAL A 63 -3.15 9.28 9.12
N ARG A 64 -3.20 8.36 10.09
CA ARG A 64 -3.25 6.91 9.84
C ARG A 64 -4.42 6.54 8.93
N ASP A 65 -5.62 7.03 9.23
CA ASP A 65 -6.83 6.69 8.48
C ASP A 65 -6.74 7.21 7.02
N ARG A 66 -6.21 8.43 6.82
CA ARG A 66 -5.95 8.96 5.46
C ARG A 66 -4.94 8.11 4.68
N ILE A 67 -3.87 7.63 5.32
CA ILE A 67 -2.89 6.77 4.66
C ILE A 67 -3.53 5.42 4.29
N ALA A 68 -4.42 4.89 5.12
CA ALA A 68 -5.16 3.66 4.82
C ALA A 68 -6.07 3.84 3.58
N ASP A 69 -6.79 4.95 3.50
CA ASP A 69 -7.61 5.30 2.32
C ASP A 69 -6.74 5.43 1.05
N ASP A 70 -5.60 6.13 1.15
CA ASP A 70 -4.64 6.29 0.05
C ASP A 70 -4.09 4.93 -0.42
N LEU A 71 -3.81 4.00 0.50
CA LEU A 71 -3.34 2.65 0.18
C LEU A 71 -4.39 1.83 -0.57
N GLU A 72 -5.67 1.95 -0.22
CA GLU A 72 -6.75 1.27 -0.93
C GLU A 72 -6.89 1.82 -2.36
N ILE A 73 -6.94 3.14 -2.50
CA ILE A 73 -7.05 3.81 -3.81
C ILE A 73 -5.86 3.43 -4.69
N LEU A 74 -4.65 3.51 -4.15
CA LEU A 74 -3.43 3.20 -4.87
C LEU A 74 -3.35 1.71 -5.24
N GLY A 75 -3.78 0.82 -4.34
CA GLY A 75 -3.88 -0.62 -4.62
C GLY A 75 -4.79 -0.91 -5.83
N ARG A 76 -5.98 -0.31 -5.87
CA ARG A 76 -6.90 -0.43 -7.04
C ARG A 76 -6.24 0.07 -8.32
N ALA A 77 -5.56 1.22 -8.24
CA ALA A 77 -4.91 1.83 -9.39
C ALA A 77 -3.71 0.98 -9.91
N ILE A 78 -2.97 0.33 -9.01
CA ILE A 78 -1.86 -0.58 -9.35
C ILE A 78 -2.36 -1.73 -10.23
N PHE A 79 -3.46 -2.40 -9.84
CA PHE A 79 -3.96 -3.55 -10.60
C PHE A 79 -4.74 -3.18 -11.86
N ALA A 80 -5.21 -1.93 -11.97
CA ALA A 80 -5.75 -1.36 -13.20
C ALA A 80 -4.64 -0.92 -14.19
N THR A 81 -3.41 -0.74 -13.71
CA THR A 81 -2.27 -0.32 -14.54
C THR A 81 -1.48 -1.53 -15.00
N ALA A 82 -1.32 -1.67 -16.31
CA ALA A 82 -0.51 -2.71 -16.94
C ALA A 82 0.98 -2.49 -16.66
N ALA A 83 1.66 -3.47 -16.07
CA ALA A 83 3.12 -3.44 -15.97
C ALA A 83 3.75 -3.52 -17.38
N GLN A 84 4.83 -2.76 -17.55
CA GLN A 84 5.60 -2.67 -18.80
C GLN A 84 6.96 -3.38 -18.70
N SER A 85 7.27 -3.92 -17.51
CA SER A 85 8.52 -4.62 -17.21
C SER A 85 8.27 -5.82 -16.29
N TYR A 86 9.20 -6.76 -16.28
CA TYR A 86 9.16 -7.89 -15.34
C TYR A 86 9.32 -7.41 -13.89
N GLU A 87 10.07 -6.34 -13.66
CA GLU A 87 10.21 -5.67 -12.37
C GLU A 87 8.87 -5.11 -11.90
N GLY A 88 8.12 -4.43 -12.76
CA GLY A 88 6.78 -3.92 -12.46
C GLY A 88 5.77 -5.04 -12.18
N ALA A 89 5.77 -6.10 -12.99
CA ALA A 89 4.91 -7.27 -12.74
C ALA A 89 5.25 -7.95 -11.41
N SER A 90 6.54 -8.07 -11.08
CA SER A 90 7.01 -8.63 -9.81
C SER A 90 6.62 -7.75 -8.61
N ALA A 91 6.70 -6.42 -8.76
CA ALA A 91 6.27 -5.49 -7.73
C ALA A 91 4.75 -5.57 -7.50
N LYS A 92 3.94 -5.67 -8.57
CA LYS A 92 2.49 -5.90 -8.46
C LYS A 92 2.18 -7.19 -7.71
N LEU A 93 2.93 -8.25 -7.95
CA LEU A 93 2.78 -9.52 -7.22
C LEU A 93 3.07 -9.33 -5.72
N ALA A 94 4.13 -8.62 -5.37
CA ALA A 94 4.45 -8.33 -3.97
C ALA A 94 3.31 -7.56 -3.27
N VAL A 95 2.72 -6.57 -3.94
CA VAL A 95 1.52 -5.85 -3.45
C VAL A 95 0.33 -6.79 -3.28
N ALA A 96 0.09 -7.71 -4.22
CA ALA A 96 -1.02 -8.66 -4.13
C ALA A 96 -0.88 -9.61 -2.94
N ILE A 97 0.35 -10.05 -2.64
CA ILE A 97 0.65 -10.93 -1.50
C ILE A 97 0.52 -10.17 -0.18
N ARG A 98 1.17 -9.00 -0.07
CA ARG A 98 1.19 -8.20 1.17
C ARG A 98 -0.14 -7.55 1.50
N GLY A 99 -0.94 -7.23 0.48
CA GLY A 99 -2.29 -6.70 0.68
C GLY A 99 -3.25 -7.69 1.34
N GLU A 100 -2.84 -8.96 1.52
CA GLU A 100 -3.57 -10.04 2.21
C GLU A 100 -5.05 -10.08 1.87
N SER A 101 -5.42 -9.66 0.67
CA SER A 101 -6.82 -9.49 0.28
C SER A 101 -7.20 -10.70 -0.55
N PRO A 102 -7.72 -11.79 0.06
CA PRO A 102 -8.63 -12.62 -0.70
C PRO A 102 -9.68 -11.69 -1.27
N SER A 103 -10.00 -11.85 -2.55
CA SER A 103 -11.04 -11.01 -3.14
C SER A 103 -12.35 -11.27 -2.40
N LEU A 104 -12.75 -10.35 -1.53
CA LEU A 104 -14.00 -10.43 -0.77
C LEU A 104 -15.22 -10.51 -1.71
N THR A 105 -15.04 -10.09 -2.97
CA THR A 105 -16.07 -10.01 -4.02
C THR A 105 -15.95 -11.09 -5.09
N ASP A 106 -14.83 -11.81 -5.17
CA ASP A 106 -14.64 -12.90 -6.14
C ASP A 106 -13.96 -14.09 -5.45
N PRO A 107 -14.75 -15.07 -4.99
CA PRO A 107 -14.21 -16.23 -4.30
C PRO A 107 -13.45 -17.17 -5.23
N ASN A 108 -13.50 -16.98 -6.55
CA ASN A 108 -12.87 -17.90 -7.50
C ASN A 108 -11.37 -17.59 -7.66
N PRO A 109 -10.47 -18.54 -7.35
CA PRO A 109 -9.06 -18.38 -7.62
C PRO A 109 -8.76 -18.50 -9.14
N PRO A 110 -7.69 -17.86 -9.64
CA PRO A 110 -6.87 -16.87 -8.92
C PRO A 110 -7.64 -15.55 -8.74
N TRP A 111 -7.36 -14.82 -7.65
CA TRP A 111 -8.01 -13.54 -7.38
C TRP A 111 -7.72 -12.49 -8.46
N PRO A 112 -8.56 -11.46 -8.65
CA PRO A 112 -8.41 -10.46 -9.71
C PRO A 112 -7.01 -9.82 -9.78
N GLN A 113 -6.38 -9.58 -8.64
CA GLN A 113 -5.02 -9.04 -8.53
C GLN A 113 -3.98 -9.99 -9.13
N LEU A 114 -4.11 -11.29 -8.86
CA LEU A 114 -3.24 -12.32 -9.42
C LEU A 114 -3.50 -12.51 -10.92
N ARG A 115 -4.75 -12.44 -11.37
CA ARG A 115 -5.08 -12.44 -12.81
C ARG A 115 -4.39 -11.27 -13.53
N SER A 116 -4.48 -10.07 -12.97
CA SER A 116 -3.80 -8.87 -13.50
C SER A 116 -2.28 -9.06 -13.63
N VAL A 117 -1.63 -9.69 -12.64
CA VAL A 117 -0.19 -10.02 -12.72
C VAL A 117 0.11 -11.05 -13.80
N LEU A 118 -0.70 -12.12 -13.91
CA LEU A 118 -0.54 -13.16 -14.91
C LEU A 118 -0.73 -12.63 -16.34
N ASP A 119 -1.69 -11.73 -16.54
CA ASP A 119 -1.93 -11.05 -17.81
C ASP A 119 -0.73 -10.20 -18.21
N ASP A 120 -0.14 -9.46 -17.25
CA ASP A 120 1.07 -8.68 -17.49
C ASP A 120 2.25 -9.58 -17.90
N LEU A 121 2.48 -10.67 -17.17
CA LEU A 121 3.55 -11.62 -17.49
C LEU A 121 3.37 -12.28 -18.86
N THR A 122 2.14 -12.70 -19.19
CA THR A 122 1.81 -13.31 -20.48
C THR A 122 2.10 -12.35 -21.63
N ARG A 123 1.70 -11.08 -21.48
CA ARG A 123 1.96 -10.03 -22.47
C ARG A 123 3.45 -9.75 -22.64
N LEU A 124 4.20 -9.67 -21.54
CA LEU A 124 5.65 -9.44 -21.58
C LEU A 124 6.40 -10.60 -22.25
N VAL A 125 6.03 -11.84 -21.95
CA VAL A 125 6.60 -13.03 -22.61
C VAL A 125 6.29 -13.01 -24.11
N ALA A 126 5.04 -12.73 -24.50
CA ALA A 126 4.65 -12.66 -25.91
C ALA A 126 5.38 -11.55 -26.68
N ALA A 127 5.67 -10.41 -26.04
CA ALA A 127 6.43 -9.33 -26.65
C ALA A 127 7.95 -9.60 -26.75
N SER A 128 8.44 -10.62 -26.04
CA SER A 128 9.84 -11.04 -26.05
C SER A 128 10.16 -12.21 -27.00
N ALA A 129 9.12 -12.79 -27.60
CA ALA A 129 9.19 -13.89 -28.57
C ALA A 129 9.29 -13.34 -30.00
#